data_AF-X1FNQ2-F1
#
_entry.id   AF-X1FNQ2-F1
#
_cell.length_a   1.000
_cell.length_b   1.000
_cell.length_c   1.000
_cell.angle_alpha   90.00
_cell.angle_beta   90.00
_cell.angle_gamma   90.00
#
_symmetry.space_group_name_H-M   'P 1'
#
loop_
_entity.id
_entity.type
_entity.pdbx_description
1 polymer ?
#
loop_
_entity_poly.entity_id
_entity_poly.type
_entity_poly.pdbx_seq_one_letter_code
_entity_poly.pdbx_strand_id
1 'polypeptide(L)'
;ICNAVHNQSKILMVVLDNKTTATSGFQVNLGVGRDALGQEVPALDIEQIALACGVKHVYTSGPDDLDSALKGTFRKALSHKDLTLIIIRLEK
;
A
#
# COMPACT_ATOMS: atom_id res chain seq x y z
N ILE A 1 2.37 -5.28 8.28
CA ILE A 1 3.59 -4.45 8.23
C ILE A 1 4.39 -4.56 9.53
N CYS A 2 3.81 -4.23 10.70
CA CYS A 2 4.51 -4.24 12.00
C CYS A 2 5.33 -5.52 12.26
N ASN A 3 4.72 -6.70 12.10
CA ASN A 3 5.44 -7.97 12.31
C ASN A 3 6.61 -8.16 11.33
N ALA A 4 6.46 -7.75 10.07
CA ALA A 4 7.53 -7.88 9.08
C ALA A 4 8.70 -6.94 9.39
N VAL A 5 8.42 -5.73 9.89
CA VAL A 5 9.47 -4.81 10.39
C VAL A 5 10.14 -5.39 11.64
N HIS A 6 9.35 -5.80 12.64
CA HIS A 6 9.85 -6.34 13.91
C HIS A 6 10.76 -7.55 13.70
N ASN A 7 10.39 -8.44 12.78
CA ASN A 7 11.15 -9.65 12.46
C ASN A 7 12.18 -9.47 11.32
N GLN A 8 12.47 -8.23 10.91
CA GLN A 8 13.47 -7.92 9.87
C GLN A 8 13.27 -8.76 8.58
N SER A 9 12.01 -8.97 8.19
CA SER A 9 11.66 -9.82 7.06
C SER A 9 12.11 -9.20 5.74
N LYS A 10 12.84 -9.99 4.93
CA LYS A 10 13.40 -9.56 3.64
C LYS A 10 12.43 -9.87 2.50
N ILE A 11 11.27 -9.24 2.55
CA ILE A 11 10.18 -9.48 1.60
C ILE A 11 9.82 -8.21 0.82
N LEU A 12 9.36 -8.40 -0.41
CA LEU A 12 8.66 -7.38 -1.16
C LEU A 12 7.16 -7.57 -0.92
N MET A 13 6.51 -6.56 -0.35
CA MET A 13 5.06 -6.51 -0.18
C MET A 13 4.46 -5.60 -1.23
N VAL A 14 3.43 -6.08 -1.93
CA VAL A 14 2.69 -5.30 -2.92
C VAL A 14 1.27 -5.12 -2.43
N VAL A 15 0.84 -3.87 -2.28
CA VAL A 15 -0.52 -3.49 -1.90
C VAL A 15 -1.22 -3.01 -3.16
N LEU A 16 -2.29 -3.71 -3.54
CA LEU A 16 -3.20 -3.29 -4.60
C LEU A 16 -4.31 -2.48 -3.94
N ASP A 17 -4.18 -1.16 -3.97
CA ASP A 17 -5.08 -0.23 -3.31
C ASP A 17 -6.19 0.22 -4.27
N ASN A 18 -7.38 -0.31 -4.03
CA ASN A 18 -8.61 -0.01 -4.75
C ASN A 18 -9.59 0.85 -3.91
N LYS A 19 -9.14 1.42 -2.77
CA LYS A 19 -9.95 2.25 -1.87
C LYS A 19 -11.28 1.61 -1.41
N THR A 20 -11.43 0.28 -1.45
CA THR A 20 -12.67 -0.44 -1.04
C THR A 20 -12.45 -1.96 -0.93
N THR A 21 -13.34 -2.74 -0.31
CA THR A 21 -13.24 -4.21 -0.36
C THR A 21 -14.03 -4.78 -1.55
N ALA A 22 -13.51 -4.59 -2.76
CA ALA A 22 -14.22 -4.93 -4.00
C ALA A 22 -14.75 -6.37 -4.06
N THR A 23 -14.01 -7.35 -3.52
CA THR A 23 -14.38 -8.78 -3.59
C THR A 23 -15.44 -9.21 -2.58
N SER A 24 -15.59 -8.49 -1.46
CA SER A 24 -16.58 -8.82 -0.40
C SER A 24 -17.82 -7.94 -0.45
N GLY A 25 -18.06 -7.26 -1.57
CA GLY A 25 -19.23 -6.39 -1.77
C GLY A 25 -19.07 -4.99 -1.17
N PHE A 26 -17.88 -4.39 -1.31
CA PHE A 26 -17.61 -3.00 -0.94
C PHE A 26 -17.82 -2.69 0.55
N GLN A 27 -17.47 -3.64 1.42
CA GLN A 27 -17.41 -3.40 2.85
C GLN A 27 -16.42 -2.28 3.15
N VAL A 28 -16.71 -1.56 4.22
CA VAL A 28 -15.87 -0.48 4.71
C VAL A 28 -14.57 -1.04 5.26
N ASN A 29 -13.46 -0.37 4.95
CA ASN A 29 -12.16 -0.64 5.52
C ASN A 29 -11.46 0.69 5.89
N LEU A 30 -10.32 0.62 6.56
CA LEU A 30 -9.59 1.79 7.06
C LEU A 30 -9.12 2.76 5.97
N GLY A 31 -8.98 2.28 4.73
CA GLY A 31 -8.65 3.13 3.57
C GLY A 31 -9.84 3.91 3.02
N VAL A 32 -11.05 3.66 3.53
CA VAL A 32 -12.27 4.37 3.13
C VAL A 32 -12.57 5.49 4.13
N GLY A 33 -12.88 6.69 3.65
CA GLY A 33 -13.22 7.85 4.48
C GLY A 33 -14.62 7.82 5.10
N ARG A 34 -15.18 6.63 5.34
CA ARG A 34 -16.50 6.45 5.97
C ARG A 34 -16.48 5.25 6.89
N ASP A 35 -17.26 5.27 7.96
CA ASP A 35 -17.41 4.13 8.87
C ASP A 35 -18.54 3.17 8.43
N ALA A 36 -18.78 2.13 9.22
CA ALA A 36 -19.84 1.14 8.95
C ALA A 36 -21.27 1.73 9.00
N LEU A 37 -21.45 2.91 9.62
CA LEU A 37 -22.71 3.64 9.67
C LEU A 37 -22.84 4.65 8.52
N GLY A 38 -21.81 4.77 7.67
CA GLY A 38 -21.77 5.73 6.56
C GLY A 38 -21.39 7.15 6.98
N GLN A 39 -20.91 7.35 8.21
CA GLN A 39 -20.44 8.66 8.67
C GLN A 39 -19.05 8.93 8.10
N GLU A 40 -18.80 10.18 7.70
CA GLU A 40 -17.46 10.59 7.27
C GLU A 40 -16.46 10.47 8.42
N VAL A 41 -15.36 9.76 8.16
CA VAL A 41 -14.26 9.57 9.12
C VAL A 41 -12.92 9.68 8.38
N PRO A 42 -11.82 9.98 9.08
CA PRO A 42 -10.51 10.03 8.45
C PRO A 42 -10.14 8.68 7.81
N ALA A 43 -9.80 8.70 6.52
CA ALA A 43 -9.18 7.56 5.87
C ALA A 43 -7.72 7.44 6.28
N LEU A 44 -7.24 6.21 6.47
CA LEU A 44 -5.84 5.96 6.78
C LEU A 44 -5.03 5.73 5.51
N ASP A 45 -3.92 6.47 5.37
CA ASP A 45 -2.97 6.28 4.29
C ASP A 45 -1.97 5.17 4.64
N ILE A 46 -2.01 4.08 3.87
CA ILE A 46 -1.12 2.93 4.06
C ILE A 46 0.35 3.28 3.83
N GLU A 47 0.66 4.28 3.00
CA GLU A 47 2.01 4.80 2.80
C GLU A 47 2.55 5.41 4.09
N GLN A 48 1.76 6.28 4.72
CA GLN A 48 2.11 6.92 5.99
C GLN A 48 2.22 5.91 7.13
N ILE A 49 1.30 4.94 7.20
CA ILE A 49 1.36 3.85 8.18
C ILE A 49 2.64 3.04 8.00
N ALA A 50 2.99 2.67 6.76
CA ALA A 50 4.18 1.89 6.48
C ALA A 50 5.46 2.61 6.95
N LEU A 51 5.57 3.90 6.63
CA LEU A 51 6.68 4.75 7.07
C LEU A 51 6.74 4.83 8.60
N ALA A 52 5.61 5.09 9.27
CA ALA A 52 5.51 5.16 10.72
C ALA A 52 5.87 3.82 11.41
N CYS A 53 5.55 2.70 10.78
CA CYS A 53 5.92 1.36 11.25
C CYS A 53 7.42 1.03 11.05
N GLY A 54 8.20 1.85 10.35
CA GLY A 54 9.63 1.64 10.13
C GLY A 54 10.01 0.99 8.80
N VAL A 55 9.12 0.97 7.81
CA VAL A 55 9.46 0.55 6.43
C VAL A 55 10.37 1.62 5.80
N LYS A 56 11.57 1.22 5.37
CA LYS A 56 12.57 2.15 4.80
C LYS A 56 12.32 2.49 3.33
N HIS A 57 11.64 1.59 2.61
CA HIS A 57 11.43 1.69 1.17
C HIS A 57 9.95 1.52 0.88
N VAL A 58 9.30 2.62 0.54
CA VAL A 58 7.91 2.65 0.08
C VAL A 58 7.90 3.30 -1.29
N TYR A 59 7.28 2.63 -2.25
CA TYR A 59 7.09 3.13 -3.60
C TYR A 59 5.61 3.14 -3.92
N THR A 60 5.17 4.16 -4.63
CA THR A 60 3.77 4.29 -5.06
C THR A 60 3.72 4.36 -6.58
N SER A 61 2.72 3.71 -7.17
CA SER A 61 2.38 3.80 -8.59
C SER A 61 0.88 4.01 -8.74
N GLY A 62 0.50 4.84 -9.70
CA GLY A 62 -0.88 5.17 -10.03
C GLY A 62 -1.33 4.59 -11.37
N PRO A 63 -2.62 4.75 -11.71
CA PRO A 63 -3.21 4.20 -12.94
C PRO A 63 -2.69 4.88 -14.21
N ASP A 64 -2.17 6.11 -14.09
CA ASP A 64 -1.64 6.90 -15.22
C ASP A 64 -0.13 6.62 -15.46
N ASP A 65 0.50 5.77 -14.66
CA ASP A 65 1.93 5.45 -14.82
C ASP A 65 2.16 4.53 -16.01
N LEU A 66 3.22 4.80 -16.77
CA LEU A 66 3.66 3.92 -17.84
C LEU A 66 4.15 2.57 -17.29
N ASP A 67 3.90 1.48 -18.00
CA ASP A 67 4.43 0.14 -17.69
C ASP A 67 5.95 0.12 -17.44
N SER A 68 6.69 0.99 -18.13
CA SER A 68 8.13 1.15 -17.97
C SER A 68 8.51 1.69 -16.59
N ALA A 69 7.72 2.63 -16.05
CA ALA A 69 7.89 3.18 -14.72
C ALA A 69 7.59 2.10 -13.67
N LEU A 70 6.48 1.35 -13.83
CA LEU A 70 6.13 0.25 -12.93
C LEU A 70 7.22 -0.83 -12.90
N LYS A 71 7.71 -1.27 -14.07
CA LYS A 71 8.86 -2.20 -14.16
C LYS A 71 10.10 -1.65 -13.47
N GLY A 72 10.38 -0.35 -13.61
CA GLY A 72 11.47 0.34 -12.93
C GLY A 72 11.33 0.30 -11.41
N THR A 73 10.12 0.53 -10.90
CA THR A 73 9.78 0.46 -9.47
C THR A 73 10.01 -0.94 -8.92
N PHE A 74 9.52 -1.99 -9.60
CA PHE A 74 9.76 -3.37 -9.20
C PHE A 74 11.26 -3.73 -9.18
N ARG A 75 12.03 -3.30 -10.19
CA ARG A 75 13.49 -3.54 -10.22
C ARG A 75 14.20 -2.89 -9.03
N LYS A 76 13.87 -1.64 -8.70
CA LYS A 76 14.42 -0.94 -7.54
C LYS A 76 14.03 -1.68 -6.25
N ALA A 77 12.76 -2.04 -6.10
CA ALA A 77 12.26 -2.70 -4.92
C ALA A 77 12.91 -4.07 -4.66
N LEU A 78 13.11 -4.86 -5.72
CA LEU A 78 13.76 -6.17 -5.64
C LEU A 78 15.26 -6.11 -5.31
N SER A 79 15.91 -4.95 -5.48
CA SER A 79 17.34 -4.79 -5.12
C SER A 79 17.58 -4.64 -3.62
N HIS A 80 16.53 -4.32 -2.85
CA HIS A 80 16.64 -4.10 -1.41
C HIS A 80 16.70 -5.42 -0.65
N LYS A 81 17.44 -5.42 0.46
CA LYS A 81 17.59 -6.59 1.35
C LYS A 81 16.78 -6.46 2.64
N ASP A 82 15.87 -5.49 2.68
CA ASP A 82 15.00 -5.17 3.80
C ASP A 82 13.54 -5.18 3.31
N LEU A 83 12.57 -5.17 4.23
CA LEU A 83 11.16 -5.02 3.89
C LEU A 83 10.94 -3.80 2.99
N THR A 84 10.38 -4.05 1.82
CA THR A 84 10.03 -3.02 0.83
C THR A 84 8.56 -3.12 0.49
N LEU A 85 7.90 -1.97 0.39
CA LEU A 85 6.49 -1.86 0.04
C LEU A 85 6.33 -1.19 -1.33
N ILE A 86 5.51 -1.77 -2.20
CA ILE A 86 4.97 -1.12 -3.40
C ILE A 86 3.47 -0.97 -3.21
N ILE A 87 2.95 0.24 -3.36
CA ILE A 87 1.53 0.56 -3.34
C ILE A 87 1.11 0.88 -4.77
N ILE A 88 0.19 0.09 -5.31
CA ILE A 88 -0.38 0.32 -6.64
C ILE A 88 -1.81 0.82 -6.44
N ARG A 89 -2.03 2.11 -6.69
CA ARG A 89 -3.35 2.73 -6.62
C ARG A 89 -4.08 2.45 -7.94
N LEU A 90 -5.24 1.80 -7.86
CA LEU A 90 -6.03 1.43 -9.05
C LEU A 90 -6.95 2.56 -9.51
N GLU A 91 -7.23 3.52 -8.63
CA GLU A 91 -8.10 4.68 -8.87
C GLU A 91 -7.38 5.98 -8.49
N LYS A 92 -7.87 7.11 -9.00
CA LYS A 92 -7.35 8.45 -8.68
C LYS A 92 -7.69 8.85 -7.24
#